data_AF-A0A7J4FJ16-F1
#
_entry.id   AF-A0A7J4FJ16-F1
#
_cell.length_a   1.000
_cell.length_b   1.000
_cell.length_c   1.000
_cell.angle_alpha   90.00
_cell.angle_beta   90.00
_cell.angle_gamma   90.00
#
_symmetry.space_group_name_H-M   'P 1'
#
loop_
_entity.id
_entity.type
_entity.pdbx_description
1 polymer ?
#
loop_
_entity_poly.entity_id
_entity_poly.type
_entity_poly.pdbx_seq_one_letter_code
_entity_poly.pdbx_strand_id
1 'polypeptide(L)'
;MIKVGCCGYPVGRKRYQEIFRLVEINRTFYKIPKISTVIKWRKEAPADFEFTVKAHQDISHKYKLKLEDSLKPFETMKTICKNLAAKILLIQTPASFKLNRLKDAENFFRGIRREKLIVVWETRGPL
;
A
#
# COMPACT_ATOMS: atom_id res chain seq x y z
N MET A 1 8.25 -19.51 1.15
CA MET A 1 9.42 -18.61 1.04
C MET A 1 9.16 -17.38 1.90
N ILE A 2 10.11 -16.99 2.75
CA ILE A 2 10.03 -15.78 3.59
C ILE A 2 10.92 -14.71 2.96
N LYS A 3 10.44 -13.45 2.92
CA LYS A 3 11.21 -12.29 2.47
C LYS A 3 11.29 -11.26 3.58
N VAL A 4 12.46 -10.65 3.74
CA VAL A 4 12.72 -9.58 4.71
C VAL A 4 13.06 -8.30 3.95
N GLY A 5 12.58 -7.17 4.46
CA GLY A 5 12.82 -5.85 3.91
C GLY A 5 12.40 -4.75 4.87
N CYS A 6 12.55 -3.51 4.43
CA CYS A 6 12.28 -2.30 5.20
C CYS A 6 11.08 -1.53 4.64
N CYS A 7 10.53 -0.69 5.51
CA CYS A 7 9.61 0.37 5.12
C CYS A 7 10.41 1.54 4.53
N GLY A 8 10.42 1.64 3.20
CA GLY A 8 11.28 2.55 2.46
C GLY A 8 12.75 2.12 2.43
N TYR A 9 13.58 2.99 1.86
CA TYR A 9 15.01 2.76 1.66
C TYR A 9 15.82 3.50 2.73
N PRO A 10 16.43 2.82 3.72
CA PRO A 10 17.27 3.46 4.74
C PRO A 10 18.64 3.88 4.21
N VAL A 11 19.05 3.35 3.06
CA VAL A 11 20.28 3.67 2.33
C VAL A 11 19.95 3.88 0.84
N GLY A 12 20.95 4.19 0.01
CA GLY A 12 20.74 4.32 -1.43
C GLY A 12 20.06 3.10 -2.06
N ARG A 13 19.10 3.33 -2.97
CA ARG A 13 18.27 2.28 -3.59
C ARG A 13 19.07 1.11 -4.17
N LYS A 14 20.16 1.42 -4.88
CA LYS A 14 21.05 0.42 -5.49
C LYS A 14 21.64 -0.52 -4.44
N ARG A 15 22.30 0.05 -3.41
CA ARG A 15 22.90 -0.71 -2.30
C ARG A 15 21.86 -1.54 -1.54
N TYR A 16 20.66 -1.01 -1.36
CA TYR A 16 19.59 -1.75 -0.69
C TYR A 16 19.14 -2.96 -1.51
N GLN A 17 18.94 -2.79 -2.82
CA GLN A 17 18.47 -3.83 -3.74
C GLN A 17 19.50 -4.93 -4.00
N GLU A 18 20.78 -4.68 -3.71
CA GLU A 18 21.84 -5.70 -3.73
C GLU A 18 21.71 -6.70 -2.56
N ILE A 19 21.16 -6.26 -1.42
CA ILE A 19 21.07 -7.06 -0.19
C ILE A 19 19.66 -7.63 0.02
N PHE A 20 18.63 -6.79 -0.10
CA PHE A 20 17.25 -7.17 0.13
C PHE A 20 16.49 -7.36 -1.19
N ARG A 21 15.50 -8.25 -1.18
CA ARG A 21 14.65 -8.57 -2.35
C ARG A 21 13.24 -8.00 -2.24
N LEU A 22 12.99 -7.15 -1.23
CA LEU A 22 11.69 -6.58 -0.93
C LEU A 22 11.84 -5.19 -0.31
N VAL A 23 10.97 -4.26 -0.68
CA VAL A 23 10.76 -2.99 0.03
C VAL A 23 9.27 -2.63 0.08
N GLU A 24 8.84 -2.02 1.18
CA GLU A 24 7.55 -1.36 1.22
C GLU A 24 7.67 0.10 0.79
N ILE A 25 6.89 0.51 -0.20
CA ILE A 25 6.76 1.92 -0.58
C ILE A 25 5.80 2.60 0.39
N ASN A 26 6.34 3.43 1.28
CA ASN A 26 5.56 4.21 2.24
C ASN A 26 5.27 5.65 1.80
N ARG A 27 6.01 6.20 0.82
CA ARG A 27 5.80 7.58 0.34
C ARG A 27 4.36 7.81 -0.16
N THR A 28 3.75 6.78 -0.73
CA THR A 28 2.34 6.77 -1.18
C THR A 28 1.34 7.03 -0.06
N PHE A 29 1.70 6.83 1.20
CA PHE A 29 0.85 7.18 2.33
C PHE A 29 0.57 8.69 2.39
N TYR A 30 1.59 9.50 2.13
CA TYR A 30 1.52 10.96 2.23
C TYR A 30 1.22 11.65 0.91
N LYS A 31 1.75 11.12 -0.20
CA LYS A 31 1.64 11.74 -1.52
C LYS A 31 1.63 10.69 -2.61
N ILE A 32 0.65 10.79 -3.50
CA ILE A 32 0.59 9.98 -4.72
C ILE A 32 1.72 10.41 -5.67
N PRO A 33 2.68 9.53 -6.00
CA PRO A 33 3.72 9.83 -6.99
C PRO A 33 3.14 9.87 -8.40
N LYS A 34 3.81 10.57 -9.33
CA LYS A 34 3.47 10.52 -10.75
C LYS A 34 3.66 9.08 -11.27
N ILE A 35 2.79 8.62 -12.16
CA ILE A 35 2.89 7.28 -12.76
C ILE A 35 4.24 7.06 -13.46
N SER A 36 4.78 8.08 -14.13
CA SER A 36 6.12 8.01 -14.74
C SER A 36 7.23 7.73 -13.73
N THR A 37 7.12 8.27 -12.50
CA THR A 37 8.06 7.98 -11.41
C THR A 37 7.96 6.52 -10.95
N VAL A 38 6.74 6.00 -10.86
CA VAL A 38 6.48 4.61 -10.45
C VAL A 38 7.01 3.61 -11.47
N ILE A 39 6.77 3.86 -12.76
CA ILE A 39 7.32 3.07 -13.87
C ILE A 39 8.85 3.07 -13.83
N LYS A 40 9.46 4.24 -13.59
CA LYS A 40 10.91 4.37 -13.45
C LYS A 40 11.44 3.53 -12.28
N TRP A 41 10.78 3.55 -11.11
CA TRP A 41 11.17 2.72 -9.97
C TRP A 41 11.14 1.23 -10.28
N ARG A 42 10.11 0.75 -10.97
CA ARG A 42 10.02 -0.66 -11.38
C ARG A 42 11.11 -1.05 -12.37
N LYS A 43 11.38 -0.19 -13.36
CA LYS A 43 12.39 -0.42 -14.39
C LYS A 43 13.82 -0.45 -13.82
N GLU A 44 14.10 0.37 -12.81
CA GLU A 44 15.42 0.45 -12.17
C GLU A 44 15.70 -0.70 -11.19
N ALA A 45 14.67 -1.39 -10.71
CA ALA A 45 14.83 -2.48 -9.76
C ALA A 45 15.14 -3.82 -10.46
N PRO A 46 15.92 -4.73 -9.83
CA PRO A 46 16.16 -6.08 -10.34
C PRO A 46 14.86 -6.82 -10.67
N ALA A 47 14.87 -7.72 -11.66
CA ALA A 47 13.66 -8.39 -12.15
C ALA A 47 12.91 -9.16 -11.05
N ASP A 48 13.63 -9.75 -10.10
CA ASP A 48 13.11 -10.54 -8.98
C ASP A 48 12.83 -9.70 -7.71
N PHE A 49 13.13 -8.40 -7.74
CA PHE A 49 12.89 -7.50 -6.62
C PHE A 49 11.39 -7.23 -6.48
N GLU A 50 10.86 -7.36 -5.27
CA GLU A 50 9.45 -7.15 -4.97
C GLU A 50 9.18 -5.81 -4.30
N PHE A 51 7.99 -5.28 -4.57
CA PHE A 51 7.45 -4.10 -3.89
C PHE A 51 6.17 -4.48 -3.15
N THR A 52 6.02 -3.98 -1.93
CA THR A 52 4.71 -3.76 -1.32
C THR A 52 4.41 -2.27 -1.30
N VAL A 53 3.16 -1.89 -1.14
CA VAL A 53 2.75 -0.49 -1.13
C VAL A 53 1.90 -0.21 0.09
N LYS A 54 2.20 0.88 0.81
CA LYS A 54 1.28 1.40 1.81
C LYS A 54 0.25 2.31 1.16
N ALA A 55 -1.02 2.05 1.44
CA ALA A 55 -2.15 2.81 0.92
C ALA A 55 -2.07 4.29 1.33
N HIS A 56 -2.60 5.16 0.47
CA HIS A 56 -2.72 6.58 0.78
C HIS A 56 -3.58 6.79 2.03
N GLN A 57 -3.18 7.74 2.88
CA GLN A 57 -3.85 8.04 4.14
C GLN A 57 -5.32 8.45 3.98
N ASP A 58 -5.72 8.89 2.78
CA ASP A 58 -7.13 9.20 2.51
C ASP A 58 -8.04 8.00 2.76
N ILE A 59 -7.62 6.79 2.36
CA ILE A 59 -8.41 5.56 2.53
C ILE A 59 -8.62 5.27 4.02
N SER A 60 -7.54 5.32 4.81
CA SER A 60 -7.56 4.78 6.18
C SER A 60 -7.69 5.84 7.29
N HIS A 61 -7.22 7.06 7.09
CA HIS A 61 -7.21 8.14 8.10
C HIS A 61 -8.31 9.17 7.84
N LYS A 62 -8.44 9.66 6.60
CA LYS A 62 -9.44 10.68 6.24
C LYS A 62 -10.83 10.07 6.14
N TYR A 63 -11.00 9.07 5.28
CA TYR A 63 -12.29 8.43 5.03
C TYR A 63 -12.57 7.28 5.98
N LYS A 64 -11.56 6.79 6.70
CA LYS A 64 -11.69 5.71 7.70
C LYS A 64 -12.49 4.53 7.12
N LEU A 65 -12.07 4.07 5.94
CA LEU A 65 -12.69 2.95 5.22
C LEU A 65 -14.17 3.17 4.84
N LYS A 66 -14.67 4.40 4.79
CA LYS A 66 -15.98 4.66 4.19
C LYS A 66 -15.91 4.38 2.69
N LEU A 67 -16.70 3.41 2.22
CA LEU A 67 -16.56 2.81 0.88
C LEU A 67 -16.65 3.86 -0.23
N GLU A 68 -17.75 4.61 -0.32
CA GLU A 68 -17.97 5.61 -1.38
C GLU A 68 -16.81 6.60 -1.54
N ASP A 69 -16.27 7.08 -0.43
CA ASP A 69 -15.20 8.08 -0.41
C ASP A 69 -13.83 7.46 -0.73
N SER A 70 -13.67 6.17 -0.45
CA SER A 70 -12.39 5.45 -0.59
C SER A 70 -12.19 4.79 -1.95
N LEU A 71 -13.23 4.68 -2.79
CA LEU A 71 -13.14 4.02 -4.11
C LEU A 71 -12.12 4.68 -5.04
N LYS A 72 -12.19 6.01 -5.20
CA LYS A 72 -11.26 6.76 -6.07
C LYS A 72 -9.79 6.64 -5.64
N PRO A 73 -9.42 6.88 -4.36
CA PRO A 73 -8.04 6.68 -3.95
C PRO A 73 -7.63 5.19 -4.00
N PHE A 74 -8.54 4.25 -3.78
CA PHE A 74 -8.24 2.82 -3.93
C PHE A 74 -7.88 2.43 -5.37
N GLU A 75 -8.63 2.91 -6.37
CA GLU A 75 -8.29 2.69 -7.79
C GLU A 75 -6.96 3.36 -8.20
N THR A 76 -6.67 4.52 -7.59
CA THR A 76 -5.36 5.15 -7.73
C THR A 76 -4.26 4.23 -7.18
N MET A 77 -4.44 3.69 -5.97
CA MET A 77 -3.48 2.77 -5.36
C MET A 77 -3.32 1.46 -6.16
N LYS A 78 -4.39 0.91 -6.74
CA LYS A 78 -4.32 -0.23 -7.67
C LYS A 78 -3.44 0.09 -8.88
N THR A 79 -3.61 1.27 -9.47
CA THR A 79 -2.79 1.71 -10.60
C THR A 79 -1.31 1.80 -10.21
N ILE A 80 -0.99 2.31 -9.02
CA ILE A 80 0.39 2.33 -8.49
C ILE A 80 0.93 0.91 -8.34
N CYS A 81 0.16 0.02 -7.70
CA CYS A 81 0.58 -1.37 -7.48
C CYS A 81 0.84 -2.10 -8.81
N LYS A 82 -0.06 -1.93 -9.79
CA LYS A 82 0.08 -2.50 -11.13
C LYS A 82 1.39 -2.06 -11.81
N ASN A 83 1.71 -0.76 -11.78
CA ASN A 83 2.93 -0.23 -12.39
C ASN A 83 4.21 -0.65 -11.63
N LEU A 84 4.14 -0.98 -10.34
CA LEU A 84 5.25 -1.56 -9.57
C LEU A 84 5.36 -3.08 -9.67
N ALA A 85 4.39 -3.74 -10.31
CA ALA A 85 4.16 -5.17 -10.15
C ALA A 85 4.08 -5.60 -8.66
N ALA A 86 3.56 -4.71 -7.80
CA ALA A 86 3.37 -4.97 -6.38
C ALA A 86 2.13 -5.85 -6.16
N LYS A 87 2.29 -6.92 -5.39
CA LYS A 87 1.20 -7.86 -5.07
C LYS A 87 0.44 -7.50 -3.81
N ILE A 88 1.04 -6.70 -2.91
CA ILE A 88 0.49 -6.38 -1.60
C ILE A 88 0.24 -4.89 -1.47
N LEU A 89 -0.98 -4.54 -1.05
CA LEU A 89 -1.36 -3.20 -0.61
C LEU A 89 -1.72 -3.24 0.88
N LEU A 90 -0.90 -2.60 1.71
CA LEU A 90 -1.12 -2.44 3.13
C LEU A 90 -2.04 -1.25 3.40
N ILE A 91 -3.17 -1.47 4.06
CA ILE A 91 -4.06 -0.43 4.57
C ILE A 91 -3.90 -0.40 6.09
N GLN A 92 -3.21 0.61 6.59
CA GLN A 92 -3.03 0.82 8.03
C GLN A 92 -4.03 1.87 8.55
N THR A 93 -4.91 1.48 9.46
CA THR A 93 -5.85 2.38 10.14
C THR A 93 -5.25 3.01 11.40
N PRO A 94 -5.59 4.27 11.75
CA PRO A 94 -5.06 4.95 12.93
C PRO A 94 -5.63 4.38 14.24
N ALA A 95 -5.01 4.70 15.38
CA ALA A 95 -5.51 4.34 16.71
C ALA A 95 -6.90 4.92 17.04
N SER A 96 -7.32 5.95 16.30
CA SER A 96 -8.65 6.55 16.39
C SER A 96 -9.72 5.80 15.58
N PHE A 97 -9.36 4.74 14.85
CA PHE A 97 -10.31 3.80 14.26
C PHE A 97 -10.81 2.86 15.37
N LYS A 98 -12.10 2.93 15.70
CA LYS A 98 -12.72 2.23 16.83
C LYS A 98 -13.74 1.20 16.36
N LEU A 99 -14.19 0.34 17.28
CA LEU A 99 -15.18 -0.72 17.07
C LEU A 99 -16.46 -0.26 16.34
N ASN A 100 -16.93 0.95 16.60
CA ASN A 100 -18.12 1.52 15.93
C ASN A 100 -17.93 1.74 14.42
N ARG A 101 -16.70 1.63 13.89
CA ARG A 101 -16.36 1.73 12.47
C ARG A 101 -16.13 0.37 11.80
N LEU A 102 -16.31 -0.75 12.51
CA LEU A 102 -16.14 -2.09 11.93
C LEU A 102 -17.06 -2.33 10.73
N LYS A 103 -18.28 -1.77 10.76
CA LYS A 103 -19.21 -1.90 9.63
C LYS A 103 -18.69 -1.22 8.36
N ASP A 104 -18.01 -0.08 8.51
CA ASP A 104 -17.35 0.58 7.37
C ASP A 104 -16.23 -0.28 6.81
N ALA A 105 -15.40 -0.87 7.68
CA ALA A 105 -14.35 -1.79 7.25
C ALA A 105 -14.94 -3.00 6.50
N GLU A 106 -15.97 -3.63 7.05
CA GLU A 106 -16.66 -4.76 6.41
C GLU A 106 -17.18 -4.36 5.02
N ASN A 107 -17.94 -3.27 4.95
CA ASN A 107 -18.51 -2.77 3.70
C ASN A 107 -17.41 -2.42 2.68
N PHE A 108 -16.32 -1.78 3.11
CA PHE A 108 -15.19 -1.46 2.26
C PHE A 108 -14.54 -2.72 1.70
N PHE A 109 -14.16 -3.66 2.56
CA PHE A 109 -13.46 -4.86 2.12
C PHE A 109 -14.33 -5.78 1.27
N ARG A 110 -15.66 -5.79 1.45
CA ARG A 110 -16.60 -6.49 0.56
C ARG A 110 -16.83 -5.76 -0.76
N GLY A 111 -16.87 -4.42 -0.73
CA GLY A 111 -17.24 -3.59 -1.88
C GLY A 111 -16.10 -3.31 -2.86
N ILE A 112 -14.84 -3.33 -2.42
CA ILE A 112 -13.69 -3.10 -3.30
C ILE A 112 -13.44 -4.27 -4.27
N ARG A 113 -13.12 -3.95 -5.52
CA ARG A 113 -12.67 -4.94 -6.51
C ARG A 113 -11.14 -5.04 -6.49
N ARG A 114 -10.63 -6.07 -5.82
CA ARG A 114 -9.19 -6.26 -5.58
C ARG A 114 -8.41 -6.83 -6.78
N GLU A 115 -9.10 -7.49 -7.70
CA GLU A 115 -8.47 -8.26 -8.78
C GLU A 115 -7.45 -9.26 -8.21
N LYS A 116 -6.17 -9.14 -8.57
CA LYS A 116 -5.06 -9.99 -8.07
C LYS A 116 -4.34 -9.40 -6.86
N LEU A 117 -4.75 -8.23 -6.39
CA LEU A 117 -4.08 -7.53 -5.31
C LEU A 117 -4.43 -8.16 -3.95
N ILE A 118 -3.42 -8.51 -3.19
CA ILE A 118 -3.57 -8.92 -1.79
C ILE A 118 -3.66 -7.64 -0.96
N VAL A 119 -4.83 -7.42 -0.36
CA VAL A 119 -5.04 -6.27 0.52
C VAL A 119 -4.89 -6.73 1.96
N VAL A 120 -3.97 -6.11 2.68
CA VAL A 120 -3.69 -6.40 4.10
C VAL A 120 -4.21 -5.24 4.94
N TRP A 121 -4.92 -5.55 6.03
CA TRP A 121 -5.39 -4.55 6.98
C TRP A 121 -4.56 -4.61 8.27
N GLU A 122 -3.89 -3.50 8.60
CA GLU A 122 -3.21 -3.30 9.88
C GLU A 122 -3.98 -2.30 10.75
N THR A 123 -4.21 -2.66 12.00
CA THR A 123 -4.96 -1.86 12.98
C THR A 123 -4.00 -1.33 14.04
N ARG A 124 -3.98 -0.01 14.26
CA ARG A 124 -3.16 0.64 15.31
C ARG A 124 -3.94 0.94 16.59
N GLY A 125 -5.23 0.67 16.62
CA GLY A 125 -6.09 0.85 17.78
C GLY A 125 -6.35 -0.49 18.50
N PRO A 126 -6.88 -0.44 19.73
CA PRO A 126 -7.50 -1.61 20.31
C PRO A 126 -8.66 -1.99 19.40
N LEU A 127 -8.50 -3.10 18.68
CA LEU A 127 -9.61 -3.75 18.03
C LEU A 127 -10.63 -4.13 19.09
#